data_AF-A0AAN8EUG0-F1
#
_entry.id   AF-A0AAN8EUG0-F1
#
_cell.length_a   1.000
_cell.length_b   1.000
_cell.length_c   1.000
_cell.angle_alpha   90.00
_cell.angle_beta   90.00
_cell.angle_gamma   90.00
#
_symmetry.space_group_name_H-M   'P 1'
#
loop_
_entity.id
_entity.type
_entity.pdbx_description
1 polymer ?
#
loop_
_entity_poly.entity_id
_entity_poly.type
_entity_poly.pdbx_seq_one_letter_code
_entity_poly.pdbx_strand_id
1 'polypeptide(L)'
;MGKLDRFDIVLSNPENAYFAGQEISGKVIIETSEPKKVNELLLELKGRARTYWTKHSGGINSLRIFSQNFSIKKLSFDQIGFSGRSHRIR
;
A
#
# COMPACT_ATOMS: atom_id res chain seq x y z
N MET A 1 -2.14 17.82 15.05
CA MET A 1 -1.43 16.70 14.38
C MET A 1 -0.25 17.30 13.63
N GLY A 2 0.99 16.93 13.96
CA GLY A 2 2.16 17.48 13.29
C GLY A 2 2.20 17.04 11.82
N LYS A 3 2.25 17.99 10.90
CA LYS A 3 2.35 17.71 9.45
C LYS A 3 3.71 17.07 9.15
N LEU A 4 3.74 16.00 8.37
CA LEU A 4 4.98 15.47 7.78
C LEU A 4 5.29 16.28 6.52
N ASP A 5 6.57 16.47 6.21
CA ASP A 5 6.95 17.15 4.96
C ASP A 5 6.74 16.22 3.77
N ARG A 6 6.97 14.91 3.98
CA ARG A 6 6.72 13.87 2.98
C ARG A 6 6.29 12.56 3.63
N PHE A 7 5.32 11.89 3.01
CA PHE A 7 4.90 10.53 3.34
C PHE A 7 4.52 9.78 2.06
N ASP A 8 5.45 8.96 1.55
CA ASP A 8 5.26 8.20 0.31
C ASP A 8 5.50 6.70 0.53
N ILE A 9 4.79 5.87 -0.24
CA ILE A 9 5.07 4.44 -0.40
C ILE A 9 5.59 4.22 -1.81
N VAL A 10 6.81 3.70 -1.93
CA VAL A 10 7.47 3.44 -3.21
C VAL A 10 7.68 1.93 -3.35
N LEU A 11 7.02 1.34 -4.33
CA LEU A 11 7.17 -0.07 -4.67
C LEU A 11 8.37 -0.27 -5.61
N SER A 12 9.09 -1.38 -5.46
CA SER A 12 10.33 -1.64 -6.19
C SER A 12 10.11 -2.13 -7.63
N ASN A 13 8.89 -2.53 -7.99
CA ASN A 13 8.59 -3.08 -9.31
C ASN A 13 8.34 -1.95 -10.34
N PRO A 14 9.20 -1.78 -11.35
CA PRO A 14 9.06 -0.70 -12.34
C PRO A 14 7.80 -0.83 -13.19
N GLU A 15 7.32 -2.06 -13.40
CA GLU A 15 6.10 -2.35 -14.17
C GLU A 15 4.83 -2.01 -13.38
N ASN A 16 4.94 -1.76 -12.07
CA ASN A 16 3.82 -1.52 -11.14
C ASN A 16 2.71 -2.60 -11.20
N ALA A 17 3.04 -3.81 -11.66
CA ALA A 17 2.10 -4.91 -11.85
C ALA A 17 2.64 -6.18 -11.20
N TYR A 18 1.84 -6.78 -10.31
CA TYR A 18 2.22 -7.97 -9.55
C TYR A 18 1.28 -9.13 -9.87
N PHE A 19 1.85 -10.32 -10.01
CA PHE A 19 1.11 -11.57 -10.20
C PHE A 19 0.95 -12.33 -8.89
N ALA A 20 -0.01 -13.27 -8.87
CA ALA A 20 -0.24 -14.12 -7.71
C ALA A 20 1.04 -14.89 -7.32
N GLY A 21 1.38 -14.85 -6.04
CA GLY A 21 2.58 -15.50 -5.50
C GLY A 21 3.87 -14.70 -5.64
N GLN A 22 3.86 -13.55 -6.33
CA GLN A 22 5.02 -12.67 -6.35
C GLN A 22 5.17 -11.91 -5.03
N GLU A 23 6.42 -11.72 -4.63
CA GLU A 23 6.77 -10.88 -3.49
C GLU A 23 6.60 -9.40 -3.86
N ILE A 24 5.99 -8.63 -2.96
CA ILE A 24 5.89 -7.17 -3.08
C ILE A 24 6.96 -6.57 -2.17
N SER A 25 7.97 -5.94 -2.76
CA SER A 25 9.01 -5.21 -2.04
C SER A 25 8.94 -3.71 -2.34
N GLY A 26 9.42 -2.89 -1.40
CA GLY A 26 9.37 -1.44 -1.50
C GLY A 26 9.92 -0.74 -0.26
N LYS A 27 9.68 0.57 -0.16
CA LYS A 27 10.07 1.42 0.95
C LYS A 27 9.00 2.44 1.29
N VAL A 28 8.91 2.78 2.56
CA VAL A 28 8.11 3.91 3.06
C VAL A 28 9.07 5.08 3.31
N ILE A 29 8.79 6.24 2.72
CA ILE A 29 9.60 7.46 2.85
C ILE A 29 8.86 8.42 3.77
N ILE A 30 9.50 8.77 4.88
CA ILE A 30 9.00 9.76 5.84
C ILE A 30 10.06 10.86 5.95
N GLU A 31 9.70 12.08 5.59
CA GLU A 31 10.60 13.24 5.73
C GLU A 31 10.00 14.23 6.74
N THR A 32 10.86 14.71 7.64
CA THR A 32 10.52 15.69 8.67
C THR A 32 11.64 16.71 8.78
N SER A 33 11.28 17.99 8.72
CA SER A 33 12.13 19.17 8.87
C SER A 33 12.57 19.33 10.32
N GLU A 34 11.76 18.87 11.27
CA GLU A 34 12.05 18.89 12.70
C GLU A 34 12.08 17.46 13.27
N PRO A 35 12.90 17.19 14.31
CA PRO A 35 12.90 15.92 15.00
C PRO A 35 11.51 15.57 15.56
N LYS A 36 10.96 14.43 15.13
CA LYS A 36 9.66 13.94 15.59
C LYS A 36 9.78 12.53 16.14
N LYS A 37 9.13 12.27 17.27
CA LYS A 37 9.04 10.93 17.85
C LYS A 37 7.99 10.13 17.08
N VAL A 38 8.41 9.00 16.50
CA VAL A 38 7.53 8.03 15.85
C VAL A 38 7.36 6.84 16.79
N ASN A 39 6.12 6.52 17.14
CA ASN A 39 5.83 5.38 18.03
C ASN A 39 5.69 4.09 17.24
N GLU A 40 4.87 4.11 16.17
CA GLU A 40 4.57 2.95 15.34
C GLU A 40 4.33 3.38 13.89
N LEU A 41 4.61 2.47 12.96
CA LEU A 41 4.26 2.60 11.55
C LEU A 41 3.44 1.38 11.16
N LEU A 42 2.17 1.59 10.85
CA LEU A 42 1.27 0.55 10.37
C LEU A 42 1.14 0.64 8.85
N LEU A 43 1.49 -0.44 8.14
CA LEU A 43 1.22 -0.59 6.71
C LEU A 43 0.15 -1.66 6.52
N GLU A 44 -0.90 -1.34 5.77
CA GLU A 44 -1.98 -2.27 5.44
C GLU A 44 -2.17 -2.31 3.93
N LEU A 45 -1.98 -3.48 3.31
CA LEU A 45 -2.21 -3.68 1.87
C LEU A 45 -3.55 -4.39 1.66
N LYS A 46 -4.46 -3.75 0.91
CA LYS A 46 -5.79 -4.29 0.58
C LYS A 46 -5.91 -4.49 -0.92
N GLY A 47 -6.33 -5.68 -1.34
CA GLY A 47 -6.77 -5.97 -2.70
C GLY A 47 -8.28 -6.14 -2.75
N ARG A 48 -8.94 -5.59 -3.77
CA ARG A 48 -10.37 -5.83 -4.01
C ARG A 48 -10.63 -5.96 -5.50
N ALA A 49 -11.30 -7.04 -5.88
CA ALA A 49 -11.81 -7.22 -7.23
C ALA A 49 -13.34 -7.12 -7.23
N ARG A 50 -13.88 -6.40 -8.20
CA ARG A 50 -15.32 -6.36 -8.51
C ARG A 50 -15.51 -6.86 -9.93
N THR A 51 -16.36 -7.86 -10.10
CA THR A 51 -16.69 -8.43 -11.40
C THR A 51 -18.17 -8.26 -11.67
N TYR A 52 -18.48 -7.92 -12.92
CA TYR A 52 -19.83 -7.68 -13.44
C TYR A 52 -20.00 -8.52 -14.68
N TRP A 53 -21.07 -9.30 -14.76
CA TRP A 53 -21.45 -9.94 -16.02
C TRP A 53 -22.96 -10.01 -16.17
N THR A 54 -23.40 -9.93 -17.41
CA THR A 54 -24.80 -10.06 -17.81
C THR A 54 -25.01 -11.48 -18.32
N LYS A 55 -26.03 -12.17 -17.82
CA LYS A 55 -26.45 -13.46 -18.38
C LYS A 55 -27.74 -13.27 -19.18
N HIS A 56 -27.70 -13.54 -20.48
CA HIS A 56 -28.90 -13.65 -21.29
C HIS A 56 -29.48 -15.06 -21.14
N SER A 57 -30.55 -15.19 -20.36
CA SER A 57 -31.40 -16.38 -20.38
C SER A 57 -32.77 -15.98 -20.92
N GLY A 58 -32.98 -16.21 -22.22
CA GLY A 58 -34.28 -16.41 -22.88
C GLY A 58 -35.44 -15.43 -22.62
N GLY A 59 -35.23 -14.26 -22.03
CA GLY A 59 -36.31 -13.28 -21.79
C GLY A 59 -36.08 -12.31 -20.63
N ILE A 60 -35.13 -12.55 -19.73
CA ILE A 60 -34.83 -11.64 -18.61
C ILE A 60 -33.33 -11.35 -18.55
N ASN A 61 -32.98 -10.07 -18.65
CA ASN A 61 -31.61 -9.59 -18.43
C ASN A 61 -31.34 -9.57 -16.92
N SER A 62 -30.51 -10.47 -16.42
CA SER A 62 -30.04 -10.45 -15.02
C SER A 62 -28.58 -10.02 -14.96
N LEU A 63 -28.32 -8.92 -14.24
CA LEU A 63 -26.97 -8.49 -13.87
C LEU A 63 -26.56 -9.23 -12.59
N ARG A 64 -25.45 -9.98 -12.61
CA ARG A 64 -24.82 -10.48 -11.38
C ARG A 64 -23.55 -9.69 -11.07
N ILE A 65 -23.41 -9.33 -9.80
CA ILE A 65 -22.23 -8.65 -9.26
C ILE A 65 -21.56 -9.62 -8.29
N PHE A 66 -20.28 -9.91 -8.50
CA PHE A 66 -19.45 -10.64 -7.55
C PHE A 66 -18.30 -9.73 -7.09
N SER A 67 -18.08 -9.66 -5.78
CA SER A 67 -17.00 -8.88 -5.20
C SER A 67 -16.19 -9.80 -4.30
N GLN A 68 -14.90 -9.96 -4.58
CA GLN A 68 -13.99 -10.72 -3.74
C GLN A 68 -12.93 -9.78 -3.15
N ASN A 69 -12.74 -9.87 -1.84
CA ASN A 69 -11.68 -9.17 -1.14
C ASN A 69 -10.46 -10.08 -1.06
N PHE A 70 -9.30 -9.51 -1.37
CA PHE A 70 -8.01 -10.15 -1.21
C PHE A 70 -7.24 -9.39 -0.13
N SER A 71 -6.82 -10.06 0.91
CA SER A 71 -6.02 -9.45 1.98
C SER A 71 -4.63 -10.06 1.97
N ILE A 72 -3.61 -9.21 1.95
CA ILE A 72 -2.22 -9.64 2.09
C ILE A 72 -1.96 -9.78 3.59
N LYS A 73 -1.77 -11.03 4.03
CA LYS A 73 -1.68 -11.35 5.46
C LYS A 73 -0.30 -11.14 6.07
N LYS A 74 0.74 -10.92 5.27
CA LYS A 74 2.11 -10.85 5.77
C LYS A 74 2.88 -9.70 5.14
N LEU A 75 3.29 -8.79 6.00
CA LEU A 75 4.27 -7.75 5.73
C LEU A 75 5.45 -8.03 6.66
N SER A 76 6.60 -8.38 6.09
CA SER A 76 7.86 -8.50 6.82
C SER A 76 8.68 -7.26 6.49
N PHE A 77 9.07 -6.51 7.53
CA PHE A 77 10.02 -5.41 7.40
C PHE A 77 11.37 -5.89 7.95
N ASP A 78 12.39 -5.90 7.11
CA ASP A 78 13.71 -6.32 7.56
C ASP A 78 14.46 -5.19 8.26
N GLN A 79 14.29 -3.91 7.87
CA GLN A 79 14.89 -2.76 8.55
C GLN A 79 14.09 -1.45 8.34
N ILE A 80 13.77 -0.74 9.43
CA ILE A 80 13.32 0.67 9.37
C ILE A 80 14.57 1.55 9.51
N GLY A 81 15.13 1.97 8.38
CA GLY A 81 16.26 2.91 8.37
C GLY A 81 15.77 4.35 8.48
N PHE A 82 16.01 5.01 9.61
CA PHE A 82 15.76 6.44 9.78
C PHE A 82 16.99 7.24 9.35
N SER A 83 16.96 7.92 8.21
CA SER A 83 18.03 8.83 7.78
C SER A 83 17.68 10.29 8.10
N GLY A 84 17.88 10.69 9.36
CA GLY A 84 17.78 12.09 9.78
C GLY A 84 19.10 12.84 9.58
N ARG A 85 19.15 13.84 8.68
CA ARG A 85 20.28 14.78 8.62
C ARG A 85 20.15 15.79 9.76
N SER A 86 20.78 15.48 10.90
CA SER A 86 20.96 16.43 12.01
C SER A 86 21.99 17.48 11.63
N HIS A 87 21.56 18.69 11.26
CA HIS A 87 22.44 19.86 11.26
C HIS A 87 22.42 20.47 12.65
N ARG A 88 23.38 20.05 13.49
CA ARG A 88 23.71 20.71 14.74
C ARG A 88 24.61 21.90 14.41
N ILE A 89 24.03 23.09 14.27
CA ILE A 89 24.81 24.34 14.25
C ILE A 89 25.14 24.67 15.71
N ARG A 90 26.44 24.86 15.97
CA ARG A 90 26.99 25.29 17.26
C ARG A 90 26.67 26.75 17.54
#